data_AF-A0A9P0G0W8-F1
#
_entry.id   AF-A0A9P0G0W8-F1
#
_cell.length_a   1.000
_cell.length_b   1.000
_cell.length_c   1.000
_cell.angle_alpha   90.00
_cell.angle_beta   90.00
_cell.angle_gamma   90.00
#
_symmetry.space_group_name_H-M   'P 1'
#
loop_
_entity.id
_entity.type
_entity.pdbx_description
1 polymer ?
#
loop_
_entity_poly.entity_id
_entity_poly.type
_entity_poly.pdbx_seq_one_letter_code
_entity_poly.pdbx_strand_id
1 'polypeptide(L)'
;MITLPPMNGSLEAGIAVGVDASLADDLKLPILVGSSLVRAVPLAGSWARQKFAAQSPAALDLLTSGAMAAVMFGLCRRTNGIPGGDRMPINAPPAEAETWGPAPAGTYTIEALRSALTVCIATKANWWLTNHHTGQGTVSGYVAKVLGIEYPGSDLSQMTNAAHTIGHWVSSLHVLNVAQIAGVRPVEPFLYAAASNFTLRSDALLRFTGLPAGTHRIGVAYEAATRIMKSSLIAICPSPRDFVAIPPVITAIRANRAAHHIGAACLTGAPRRRMSINAK
;
A
#
# COMPACT_ATOMS: atom_id res chain seq x y z
N MET A 1 50.77 -0.31 9.63
CA MET A 1 49.82 -1.43 9.49
C MET A 1 48.96 -1.41 10.75
N ILE A 2 47.68 -1.04 10.65
CA ILE A 2 46.79 -0.91 11.83
C ILE A 2 46.01 -2.20 11.95
N THR A 3 46.30 -2.96 13.01
CA THR A 3 45.61 -4.22 13.33
C THR A 3 44.41 -3.90 14.22
N LEU A 4 43.19 -4.11 13.70
CA LEU A 4 41.97 -4.00 14.52
C LEU A 4 41.76 -5.30 15.31
N PRO A 5 41.32 -5.23 16.58
CA PRO A 5 41.07 -6.42 17.38
C PRO A 5 39.86 -7.22 16.85
N PRO A 6 39.84 -8.55 17.06
CA PRO A 6 38.72 -9.39 16.65
C PRO A 6 37.48 -9.07 17.50
N MET A 7 36.49 -8.41 16.90
CA MET A 7 35.15 -8.27 17.48
C MET A 7 34.41 -9.60 17.32
N ASN A 8 34.41 -10.43 18.36
CA ASN A 8 33.55 -11.60 18.44
C ASN A 8 32.13 -11.16 18.84
N GLY A 9 31.32 -10.85 17.84
CA GLY A 9 29.89 -10.54 17.95
C GLY A 9 29.31 -10.25 16.56
N SER A 10 28.07 -10.68 16.28
CA SER A 10 27.40 -10.33 15.03
C SER A 10 27.07 -8.84 15.03
N LEU A 11 27.80 -8.06 14.23
CA LEU A 11 27.60 -6.62 14.09
C LEU A 11 26.68 -6.39 12.88
N GLU A 12 25.38 -6.28 13.13
CA GLU A 12 24.41 -5.84 12.11
C GLU A 12 24.38 -4.31 12.07
N ALA A 13 25.18 -3.72 11.20
CA ALA A 13 24.98 -2.34 10.76
C ALA A 13 24.00 -2.35 9.58
N GLY A 14 22.72 -2.11 9.87
CA GLY A 14 21.70 -1.83 8.86
C GLY A 14 21.40 -0.33 8.82
N ILE A 15 21.25 0.25 7.62
CA ILE A 15 20.39 1.43 7.48
C ILE A 15 19.05 0.98 8.04
N ALA A 16 18.55 1.62 9.10
CA ALA A 16 17.18 1.40 9.56
C ALA A 16 16.27 1.72 8.37
N VAL A 17 15.93 0.70 7.58
CA VAL A 17 14.96 0.81 6.50
C VAL A 17 13.70 1.19 7.24
N GLY A 18 13.29 2.45 7.10
CA GLY A 18 12.13 3.00 7.79
C GLY A 18 10.98 2.05 7.54
N VAL A 19 10.64 1.24 8.54
CA VAL A 19 9.51 0.34 8.45
C VAL A 19 8.34 1.26 8.16
N ASP A 20 7.51 0.94 7.16
CA ASP A 20 6.30 1.70 6.88
C ASP A 20 5.37 1.54 8.10
N ALA A 21 5.62 2.40 9.09
CA ALA A 21 5.12 2.27 10.44
C ALA A 21 3.63 2.58 10.44
N SER A 22 2.93 1.95 11.39
CA SER A 22 1.55 2.32 11.66
C SER A 22 1.48 3.81 11.99
N LEU A 23 0.42 4.46 11.53
CA LEU A 23 0.07 5.81 11.91
C LEU A 23 -0.03 5.92 13.44
N ALA A 24 0.32 7.10 13.97
CA ALA A 24 0.05 7.44 15.35
C ALA A 24 -1.45 7.26 15.66
N ASP A 25 -1.78 6.88 16.89
CA ASP A 25 -3.16 6.51 17.26
C ASP A 25 -4.19 7.61 16.96
N ASP A 26 -3.78 8.87 17.09
CA ASP A 26 -4.60 10.05 16.82
C ASP A 26 -4.80 10.35 15.32
N LEU A 27 -4.07 9.67 14.44
CA LEU A 27 -4.19 9.73 12.98
C LEU A 27 -4.94 8.53 12.39
N LYS A 28 -5.35 7.57 13.22
CA LYS A 28 -6.12 6.39 12.79
C LYS A 28 -7.56 6.80 12.49
N LEU A 29 -8.09 6.33 11.36
CA LEU A 29 -9.45 6.65 10.94
C LEU A 29 -10.49 6.06 11.91
N PRO A 30 -11.35 6.85 12.56
CA PRO A 30 -12.44 6.33 13.37
C PRO A 30 -13.52 5.69 12.48
N ILE A 31 -13.92 4.47 12.83
CA ILE A 31 -14.97 3.73 12.12
C ILE A 31 -16.10 3.44 13.10
N LEU A 32 -17.27 4.05 12.87
CA LEU A 32 -18.46 3.81 13.67
C LEU A 32 -19.04 2.43 13.35
N VAL A 33 -18.68 1.44 14.18
CA VAL A 33 -19.06 0.03 14.00
C VAL A 33 -20.54 -0.15 14.29
N GLY A 34 -21.21 -1.01 13.53
CA GLY A 34 -22.64 -1.31 13.72
C GLY A 34 -23.60 -0.19 13.25
N SER A 35 -23.07 0.88 12.64
CA SER A 35 -23.88 1.97 12.08
C SER A 35 -24.17 1.79 10.59
N SER A 36 -25.08 2.61 10.05
CA SER A 36 -25.33 2.67 8.61
C SER A 36 -24.26 3.52 7.90
N LEU A 37 -24.03 3.27 6.61
CA LEU A 37 -23.13 4.13 5.82
C LEU A 37 -23.56 5.60 5.80
N VAL A 38 -24.88 5.85 5.85
CA VAL A 38 -25.47 7.20 5.93
C VAL A 38 -24.94 7.99 7.14
N ARG A 39 -24.59 7.31 8.23
CA ARG A 39 -23.99 7.93 9.42
C ARG A 39 -22.47 7.84 9.43
N ALA A 40 -21.91 6.69 9.05
CA ALA A 40 -20.48 6.45 9.16
C ALA A 40 -19.64 7.26 8.14
N VAL A 41 -20.14 7.45 6.91
CA VAL A 41 -19.40 8.18 5.87
C VAL A 41 -19.27 9.68 6.20
N PRO A 42 -20.35 10.41 6.55
CA PRO A 42 -20.23 11.81 6.97
C PRO A 42 -19.37 11.98 8.22
N LEU A 43 -19.47 11.06 9.19
CA LEU A 43 -18.66 11.12 10.40
C LEU A 43 -17.15 11.03 10.09
N ALA A 44 -16.76 10.09 9.22
CA ALA A 44 -15.37 9.93 8.79
C ALA A 44 -14.86 11.18 8.07
N GLY A 45 -15.67 11.78 7.20
CA GLY A 45 -15.35 13.03 6.51
C GLY A 45 -15.20 14.22 7.47
N SER A 46 -16.17 14.43 8.36
CA SER A 46 -16.13 15.50 9.37
C SER A 46 -14.92 15.37 10.29
N TRP A 47 -14.62 14.15 10.75
CA TRP A 47 -13.42 13.89 11.54
C TRP A 47 -12.14 14.28 10.79
N ALA A 48 -11.96 13.78 9.56
CA ALA A 48 -10.76 14.06 8.77
C ALA A 48 -10.60 15.57 8.53
N ARG A 49 -11.69 16.25 8.20
CA ARG A 49 -11.68 17.69 7.98
C ARG A 49 -11.22 18.47 9.21
N GLN A 50 -11.74 18.12 10.39
CA GLN A 50 -11.36 18.78 11.63
C GLN A 50 -9.91 18.43 12.01
N LYS A 51 -9.55 17.15 11.95
CA LYS A 51 -8.23 16.65 12.33
C LYS A 51 -7.11 17.27 11.49
N PHE A 52 -7.37 17.49 10.21
CA PHE A 52 -6.39 17.97 9.25
C PHE A 52 -6.65 19.41 8.78
N ALA A 53 -7.42 20.20 9.52
CA ALA A 53 -7.83 21.56 9.14
C ALA A 53 -6.67 22.51 8.82
N ALA A 54 -5.47 22.25 9.37
CA ALA A 54 -4.26 23.05 9.12
C ALA A 54 -3.50 22.67 7.83
N GLN A 55 -3.92 21.62 7.11
CA GLN A 55 -3.31 21.23 5.83
C GLN A 55 -3.72 22.20 4.71
N SER A 56 -3.02 22.15 3.57
CA SER A 56 -3.47 22.89 2.38
C SER A 56 -4.85 22.42 1.92
N PRO A 57 -5.59 23.27 1.18
CA PRO A 57 -6.91 22.91 0.66
C PRO A 57 -6.93 21.59 -0.13
N ALA A 58 -5.92 21.34 -0.96
CA ALA A 58 -5.83 20.11 -1.76
C ALA A 58 -5.57 18.86 -0.90
N ALA A 59 -4.64 18.96 0.07
CA ALA A 59 -4.36 17.87 0.99
C ALA A 59 -5.55 17.57 1.91
N LEU A 60 -6.24 18.61 2.39
CA LEU A 60 -7.46 18.50 3.19
C LEU A 60 -8.60 17.84 2.39
N ASP A 61 -8.76 18.22 1.12
CA ASP A 61 -9.72 17.57 0.23
C ASP A 61 -9.41 16.08 0.06
N LEU A 62 -8.15 15.72 -0.25
CA LEU A 62 -7.74 14.33 -0.38
C LEU A 62 -7.95 13.52 0.90
N LEU A 63 -7.61 14.08 2.07
CA LEU A 63 -7.80 13.42 3.36
C LEU A 63 -9.29 13.22 3.68
N THR A 64 -10.11 14.23 3.40
CA THR A 64 -11.55 14.15 3.69
C THR A 64 -12.26 13.20 2.73
N SER A 65 -12.06 13.38 1.43
CA SER A 65 -12.59 12.50 0.38
C SER A 65 -12.07 11.07 0.52
N GLY A 66 -10.80 10.89 0.92
CA GLY A 66 -10.18 9.60 1.18
C GLY A 66 -10.79 8.87 2.38
N ALA A 67 -11.04 9.57 3.48
CA ALA A 67 -11.74 9.01 4.64
C ALA A 67 -13.16 8.55 4.26
N MET A 68 -13.90 9.40 3.55
CA MET A 68 -15.24 9.09 3.06
C MET A 68 -15.24 7.90 2.10
N ALA A 69 -14.35 7.88 1.11
CA ALA A 69 -14.20 6.80 0.13
C ALA A 69 -13.81 5.48 0.81
N ALA A 70 -12.91 5.52 1.80
CA ALA A 70 -12.48 4.33 2.53
C ALA A 70 -13.63 3.63 3.27
N VAL A 71 -14.57 4.41 3.80
CA VAL A 71 -15.79 3.89 4.44
C VAL A 71 -16.82 3.50 3.40
N MET A 72 -17.11 4.40 2.45
CA MET A 72 -18.19 4.25 1.47
C MET A 72 -17.99 3.05 0.56
N PHE A 73 -16.76 2.79 0.09
CA PHE A 73 -16.44 1.66 -0.80
C PHE A 73 -15.99 0.41 -0.02
N GLY A 74 -16.21 0.37 1.30
CA GLY A 74 -15.86 -0.76 2.13
C GLY A 74 -14.37 -1.10 2.10
N LEU A 75 -13.48 -0.12 1.95
CA LEU A 75 -12.03 -0.36 1.98
C LEU A 75 -11.50 -0.68 3.38
N CYS A 76 -12.30 -0.36 4.39
CA CYS A 76 -12.05 -0.72 5.79
C CYS A 76 -12.47 -2.17 6.05
N ARG A 77 -11.51 -3.11 6.01
CA ARG A 77 -11.76 -4.56 6.16
C ARG A 77 -10.88 -5.24 7.22
N ARG A 78 -11.45 -6.18 7.99
CA ARG A 78 -10.72 -7.03 8.95
C ARG A 78 -10.36 -8.39 8.36
N THR A 79 -9.39 -9.06 8.96
CA THR A 79 -9.17 -10.51 8.78
C THR A 79 -9.02 -11.16 10.15
N ASN A 80 -9.80 -12.21 10.42
CA ASN A 80 -9.79 -12.93 11.70
C ASN A 80 -9.97 -11.99 12.91
N GLY A 81 -10.90 -11.03 12.79
CA GLY A 81 -11.14 -10.02 13.83
C GLY A 81 -10.10 -8.89 13.90
N ILE A 82 -8.94 -9.01 13.23
CA ILE A 82 -7.88 -8.00 13.25
C ILE A 82 -8.15 -6.94 12.16
N PRO A 83 -8.13 -5.63 12.49
CA PRO A 83 -8.24 -4.59 11.47
C PRO A 83 -7.07 -4.66 10.46
N GLY A 84 -7.37 -4.85 9.16
CA GLY A 84 -6.41 -4.55 8.09
C GLY A 84 -6.36 -3.05 7.77
N GLY A 85 -5.26 -2.39 8.12
CA GLY A 85 -5.07 -0.93 7.98
C GLY A 85 -5.20 -0.20 9.33
N ASP A 86 -4.77 1.06 9.35
CA ASP A 86 -4.69 1.89 10.56
C ASP A 86 -6.00 2.63 10.82
N ARG A 87 -6.80 2.05 11.71
CA ARG A 87 -8.12 2.58 12.07
C ARG A 87 -8.47 2.27 13.51
N MET A 88 -9.44 3.03 14.02
CA MET A 88 -9.95 2.90 15.38
C MET A 88 -11.45 2.59 15.33
N PRO A 89 -11.89 1.35 15.61
CA PRO A 89 -13.31 1.06 15.75
C PRO A 89 -13.88 1.83 16.95
N ILE A 90 -14.98 2.54 16.73
CA ILE A 90 -15.72 3.28 17.76
C ILE A 90 -17.17 2.81 17.81
N ASN A 91 -17.76 2.79 19.01
CA ASN A 91 -19.14 2.34 19.22
C ASN A 91 -20.15 3.50 19.24
N ALA A 92 -19.67 4.71 19.48
CA ALA A 92 -20.45 5.94 19.45
C ALA A 92 -19.61 7.05 18.82
N PRO A 93 -20.23 8.05 18.17
CA PRO A 93 -19.54 9.27 17.79
C PRO A 93 -18.84 9.90 19.01
N PRO A 94 -17.63 10.47 18.87
CA PRO A 94 -17.01 11.23 19.95
C PRO A 94 -17.90 12.37 20.43
N ALA A 95 -17.76 12.79 21.69
CA ALA A 95 -18.56 13.90 22.23
C ALA A 95 -18.39 15.18 21.40
N GLU A 96 -17.17 15.44 20.92
CA GLU A 96 -16.91 16.57 20.02
C GLU A 96 -17.55 16.40 18.63
N ALA A 97 -18.08 15.23 18.24
CA ALA A 97 -18.64 15.01 16.90
C ALA A 97 -19.82 15.91 16.57
N GLU A 98 -20.58 16.32 17.59
CA GLU A 98 -21.65 17.31 17.44
C GLU A 98 -21.12 18.71 17.05
N THR A 99 -19.86 19.00 17.39
CA THR A 99 -19.18 20.26 17.06
C THR A 99 -18.44 20.25 15.72
N TRP A 100 -18.26 19.08 15.10
CA TRP A 100 -17.53 18.96 13.83
C TRP A 100 -18.27 19.61 12.65
N GLY A 101 -19.55 19.96 12.85
CA GLY A 101 -20.45 20.42 11.80
C GLY A 101 -20.84 19.29 10.84
N PRO A 102 -21.91 19.46 10.06
CA PRO A 102 -22.20 18.53 8.99
C PRO A 102 -21.00 18.50 8.03
N ALA A 103 -20.58 17.30 7.58
CA ALA A 103 -19.81 17.20 6.36
C ALA A 103 -20.62 17.98 5.31
N PRO A 104 -20.07 19.06 4.71
CA PRO A 104 -20.91 20.03 4.02
C PRO A 104 -21.78 19.30 3.00
N ALA A 105 -23.10 19.36 3.23
CA ALA A 105 -24.04 18.67 2.37
C ALA A 105 -23.88 19.25 0.96
N GLY A 106 -23.40 18.43 0.02
CA GLY A 106 -23.20 18.82 -1.37
C GLY A 106 -21.78 19.19 -1.82
N THR A 107 -20.74 19.13 -0.98
CA THR A 107 -19.36 19.48 -1.44
C THR A 107 -18.52 18.31 -1.94
N TYR A 108 -18.82 17.07 -1.56
CA TYR A 108 -18.01 15.93 -2.01
C TYR A 108 -18.69 15.26 -3.20
N THR A 109 -18.21 15.63 -4.38
CA THR A 109 -18.68 15.08 -5.64
C THR A 109 -18.19 13.63 -5.79
N ILE A 110 -18.88 12.85 -6.64
CA ILE A 110 -18.43 11.50 -6.99
C ILE A 110 -17.01 11.54 -7.59
N GLU A 111 -16.68 12.63 -8.28
CA GLU A 111 -15.36 12.89 -8.83
C GLU A 111 -14.29 13.01 -7.75
N ALA A 112 -14.55 13.72 -6.64
CA ALA A 112 -13.60 13.85 -5.53
C ALA A 112 -13.36 12.49 -4.85
N LEU A 113 -14.43 11.73 -4.60
CA LEU A 113 -14.32 10.38 -4.04
C LEU A 113 -13.56 9.43 -4.97
N ARG A 114 -13.80 9.52 -6.29
CA ARG A 114 -13.06 8.74 -7.30
C ARG A 114 -11.58 9.10 -7.31
N SER A 115 -11.26 10.40 -7.26
CA SER A 115 -9.87 10.90 -7.26
C SER A 115 -9.10 10.38 -6.04
N ALA A 116 -9.71 10.51 -4.86
CA ALA A 116 -9.14 9.97 -3.63
C ALA A 116 -8.98 8.44 -3.67
N LEU A 117 -9.97 7.72 -4.20
CA LEU A 117 -9.89 6.27 -4.40
C LEU A 117 -8.72 5.90 -5.33
N THR A 118 -8.51 6.63 -6.44
CA THR A 118 -7.38 6.43 -7.34
C THR A 118 -6.05 6.56 -6.60
N VAL A 119 -5.90 7.57 -5.73
CA VAL A 119 -4.70 7.75 -4.91
C VAL A 119 -4.53 6.60 -3.90
N CYS A 120 -5.61 6.15 -3.24
CA CYS A 120 -5.58 4.97 -2.37
C CYS A 120 -5.10 3.71 -3.12
N ILE A 121 -5.59 3.46 -4.33
CA ILE A 121 -5.14 2.32 -5.14
C ILE A 121 -3.68 2.47 -5.56
N ALA A 122 -3.25 3.68 -5.94
CA ALA A 122 -1.88 3.94 -6.33
C ALA A 122 -0.89 3.69 -5.18
N THR A 123 -1.25 4.10 -3.96
CA THR A 123 -0.42 3.86 -2.76
C THR A 123 -0.37 2.38 -2.38
N LYS A 124 -1.47 1.63 -2.57
CA LYS A 124 -1.46 0.17 -2.37
C LYS A 124 -0.69 -0.58 -3.45
N ALA A 125 -0.72 -0.12 -4.69
CA ALA A 125 0.14 -0.65 -5.75
C ALA A 125 1.61 -0.39 -5.41
N ASN A 126 1.95 0.80 -4.89
CA ASN A 126 3.31 1.10 -4.47
C ASN A 126 3.75 0.23 -3.27
N TRP A 127 2.87 0.04 -2.29
CA TRP A 127 3.12 -0.85 -1.16
C TRP A 127 3.35 -2.29 -1.62
N TRP A 128 2.55 -2.78 -2.57
CA TRP A 128 2.71 -4.12 -3.13
C TRP A 128 4.08 -4.33 -3.79
N LEU A 129 4.59 -3.30 -4.47
CA LEU A 129 5.85 -3.38 -5.18
C LEU A 129 7.05 -3.14 -4.24
N THR A 130 6.93 -2.21 -3.29
CA THR A 130 8.10 -1.69 -2.54
C THR A 130 8.03 -1.91 -1.04
N ASN A 131 6.88 -2.35 -0.50
CA ASN A 131 6.55 -2.39 0.93
C ASN A 131 6.47 -1.02 1.61
N HIS A 132 6.28 0.05 0.83
CA HIS A 132 6.03 1.41 1.32
C HIS A 132 4.80 2.01 0.63
N HIS A 133 3.89 2.68 1.34
CA HIS A 133 2.69 3.26 0.73
C HIS A 133 2.99 4.39 -0.27
N THR A 134 3.95 5.26 0.02
CA THR A 134 4.28 6.40 -0.85
C THR A 134 5.74 6.44 -1.29
N GLY A 135 6.62 5.67 -0.66
CA GLY A 135 8.06 5.65 -0.91
C GLY A 135 8.87 5.76 0.39
N GLN A 136 10.20 5.74 0.30
CA GLN A 136 11.10 5.91 1.43
C GLN A 136 12.00 7.13 1.17
N GLY A 137 11.85 8.20 1.95
CA GLY A 137 12.59 9.46 1.80
C GLY A 137 12.12 10.33 0.61
N THR A 138 11.75 9.71 -0.51
CA THR A 138 11.16 10.38 -1.68
C THR A 138 9.89 9.68 -2.12
N VAL A 139 8.91 10.44 -2.61
CA VAL A 139 7.69 9.89 -3.19
C VAL A 139 8.00 9.03 -4.43
N SER A 140 7.36 7.88 -4.51
CA SER A 140 7.43 6.98 -5.65
C SER A 140 6.87 7.65 -6.90
N GLY A 141 7.55 7.48 -8.04
CA GLY A 141 7.19 8.15 -9.29
C GLY A 141 5.76 7.85 -9.75
N TYR A 142 5.22 6.65 -9.47
CA TYR A 142 3.83 6.34 -9.82
C TYR A 142 2.82 7.10 -8.95
N VAL A 143 3.04 7.14 -7.63
CA VAL A 143 2.18 7.88 -6.70
C VAL A 143 2.25 9.38 -7.00
N ALA A 144 3.45 9.92 -7.21
CA ALA A 144 3.65 11.32 -7.60
C ALA A 144 2.92 11.66 -8.91
N LYS A 145 2.97 10.78 -9.92
CA LYS A 145 2.26 10.97 -11.18
C LYS A 145 0.74 11.00 -10.97
N VAL A 146 0.20 10.08 -10.17
CA VAL A 146 -1.23 10.05 -9.87
C VAL A 146 -1.65 11.33 -9.12
N LEU A 147 -0.88 11.74 -8.11
CA LEU A 147 -1.11 13.01 -7.40
C LEU A 147 -1.08 14.22 -8.35
N GLY A 148 -0.12 14.28 -9.28
CA GLY A 148 -0.04 15.38 -10.24
C GLY A 148 -1.18 15.43 -11.26
N ILE A 149 -1.83 14.28 -11.54
CA ILE A 149 -3.00 14.21 -12.43
C ILE A 149 -4.29 14.57 -11.68
N GLU A 150 -4.50 13.98 -10.51
CA GLU A 150 -5.73 14.15 -9.74
C GLU A 150 -5.77 15.49 -8.98
N TYR A 151 -4.61 16.04 -8.62
CA TYR A 151 -4.45 17.28 -7.83
C TYR A 151 -3.40 18.23 -8.46
N PRO A 152 -3.64 18.72 -9.69
CA PRO A 152 -2.68 19.54 -10.43
C PRO A 152 -2.33 20.83 -9.66
N GLY A 153 -1.04 21.21 -9.70
CA GLY A 153 -0.55 22.44 -9.07
C GLY A 153 -0.42 22.39 -7.54
N SER A 154 -0.76 21.27 -6.91
CA SER A 154 -0.66 21.10 -5.45
C SER A 154 0.78 20.82 -5.00
N ASP A 155 1.10 21.21 -3.76
CA ASP A 155 2.40 20.90 -3.16
C ASP A 155 2.58 19.39 -2.97
N LEU A 156 3.57 18.82 -3.66
CA LEU A 156 3.77 17.37 -3.70
C LEU A 156 4.13 16.80 -2.33
N SER A 157 4.82 17.55 -1.47
CA SER A 157 5.22 17.08 -0.14
C SER A 157 3.99 16.89 0.76
N GLN A 158 3.12 17.90 0.83
CA GLN A 158 1.86 17.81 1.58
C GLN A 158 0.93 16.74 1.03
N MET A 159 0.82 16.65 -0.31
CA MET A 159 0.00 15.61 -0.95
C MET A 159 0.56 14.20 -0.72
N THR A 160 1.88 14.04 -0.63
CA THR A 160 2.51 12.76 -0.31
C THR A 160 2.16 12.31 1.10
N ASN A 161 2.17 13.22 2.09
CA ASN A 161 1.77 12.91 3.47
C ASN A 161 0.27 12.55 3.56
N ALA A 162 -0.58 13.28 2.83
CA ALA A 162 -2.00 12.95 2.73
C ALA A 162 -2.21 11.56 2.10
N ALA A 163 -1.54 11.28 0.99
CA ALA A 163 -1.58 9.97 0.31
C ALA A 163 -1.09 8.83 1.22
N HIS A 164 -0.03 9.05 2.00
CA HIS A 164 0.49 8.09 2.97
C HIS A 164 -0.55 7.76 4.03
N THR A 165 -1.15 8.79 4.62
CA THR A 165 -2.21 8.67 5.64
C THR A 165 -3.41 7.88 5.12
N ILE A 166 -4.00 8.27 3.97
CA ILE A 166 -5.15 7.55 3.42
C ILE A 166 -4.79 6.13 2.97
N GLY A 167 -3.55 5.92 2.51
CA GLY A 167 -3.01 4.62 2.16
C GLY A 167 -3.07 3.67 3.35
N HIS A 168 -2.68 4.13 4.54
CA HIS A 168 -2.73 3.34 5.77
C HIS A 168 -4.15 3.01 6.24
N TRP A 169 -5.13 3.89 6.05
CA TRP A 169 -6.53 3.62 6.41
C TRP A 169 -7.15 2.46 5.62
N VAL A 170 -6.72 2.28 4.37
CA VAL A 170 -7.26 1.28 3.43
C VAL A 170 -6.64 -0.10 3.66
N SER A 171 -7.44 -1.16 3.56
CA SER A 171 -6.96 -2.54 3.65
C SER A 171 -6.16 -2.95 2.41
N SER A 172 -4.85 -3.20 2.55
CA SER A 172 -4.01 -3.76 1.47
C SER A 172 -4.55 -5.10 0.98
N LEU A 173 -5.00 -5.96 1.90
CA LEU A 173 -5.58 -7.27 1.57
C LEU A 173 -6.80 -7.14 0.68
N HIS A 174 -7.68 -6.18 0.96
CA HIS A 174 -8.87 -5.97 0.13
C HIS A 174 -8.51 -5.52 -1.28
N VAL A 175 -7.63 -4.52 -1.39
CA VAL A 175 -7.18 -4.01 -2.70
C VAL A 175 -6.50 -5.12 -3.51
N LEU A 176 -5.67 -5.96 -2.88
CA LEU A 176 -5.03 -7.09 -3.56
C LEU A 176 -6.03 -8.19 -3.98
N ASN A 177 -7.08 -8.43 -3.19
CA ASN A 177 -8.17 -9.34 -3.58
C ASN A 177 -8.95 -8.78 -4.78
N VAL A 178 -9.24 -7.47 -4.81
CA VAL A 178 -9.87 -6.82 -5.96
C VAL A 178 -8.95 -6.84 -7.19
N ALA A 179 -7.63 -6.73 -6.99
CA ALA A 179 -6.62 -6.89 -8.03
C ALA A 179 -6.36 -8.35 -8.42
N GLN A 180 -7.15 -9.30 -7.90
CA GLN A 180 -7.10 -10.72 -8.22
C GLN A 180 -5.73 -11.37 -7.97
N ILE A 181 -5.03 -10.93 -6.90
CA ILE A 181 -3.79 -11.55 -6.49
C ILE A 181 -4.08 -12.85 -5.75
N ALA A 182 -3.70 -13.97 -6.37
CA ALA A 182 -3.88 -15.30 -5.79
C ALA A 182 -3.13 -15.48 -4.46
N GLY A 183 -3.74 -16.25 -3.56
CA GLY A 183 -3.15 -16.62 -2.25
C GLY A 183 -3.26 -15.54 -1.17
N VAL A 184 -3.88 -14.41 -1.46
CA VAL A 184 -4.23 -13.40 -0.44
C VAL A 184 -5.40 -13.92 0.39
N ARG A 185 -5.29 -13.79 1.72
CA ARG A 185 -6.34 -14.20 2.66
C ARG A 185 -7.66 -13.44 2.41
N PRO A 186 -8.80 -14.06 2.73
CA PRO A 186 -10.08 -13.36 2.69
C PRO A 186 -10.13 -12.22 3.71
N VAL A 187 -11.02 -11.26 3.42
CA VAL A 187 -11.25 -10.09 4.25
C VAL A 187 -12.74 -9.89 4.46
N GLU A 188 -13.10 -9.38 5.64
CA GLU A 188 -14.48 -9.08 6.01
C GLU A 188 -14.68 -7.56 6.11
N PRO A 189 -15.83 -7.04 5.66
CA PRO A 189 -16.20 -5.64 5.87
C PRO A 189 -16.37 -5.30 7.34
N PHE A 190 -15.91 -4.10 7.75
CA PHE A 190 -16.37 -3.49 9.01
C PHE A 190 -17.81 -3.02 8.91
N LEU A 191 -18.12 -2.40 7.77
CA LEU A 191 -19.45 -1.95 7.39
C LEU A 191 -19.75 -2.52 6.02
N TYR A 192 -20.92 -3.13 5.88
CA TYR A 192 -21.32 -3.77 4.63
C TYR A 192 -22.40 -2.94 3.95
N ALA A 193 -22.11 -2.47 2.74
CA ALA A 193 -23.15 -2.12 1.79
C ALA A 193 -23.04 -3.06 0.60
N ALA A 194 -24.11 -3.79 0.32
CA ALA A 194 -24.16 -4.76 -0.78
C ALA A 194 -23.86 -4.11 -2.15
N ALA A 195 -24.07 -2.79 -2.29
CA ALA A 195 -23.85 -2.03 -3.52
C ALA A 195 -22.47 -1.33 -3.59
N SER A 196 -21.64 -1.36 -2.55
CA SER A 196 -20.39 -0.58 -2.49
C SER A 196 -19.17 -1.30 -3.05
N ASN A 197 -19.32 -1.91 -4.22
CA ASN A 197 -18.20 -2.55 -4.90
C ASN A 197 -17.52 -1.56 -5.84
N PHE A 198 -16.19 -1.56 -5.85
CA PHE A 198 -15.40 -0.87 -6.88
C PHE A 198 -14.64 -1.91 -7.69
N THR A 199 -14.40 -1.60 -8.96
CA THR A 199 -13.58 -2.42 -9.84
C THR A 199 -12.34 -1.63 -10.27
N LEU A 200 -11.24 -2.34 -10.43
CA LEU A 200 -10.01 -1.75 -10.95
C LEU A 200 -10.07 -1.74 -12.48
N ARG A 201 -9.70 -0.60 -13.06
CA ARG A 201 -9.48 -0.48 -14.50
C ARG A 201 -8.21 -1.26 -14.90
N SER A 202 -8.11 -1.60 -16.19
CA SER A 202 -7.00 -2.39 -16.72
C SER A 202 -5.62 -1.76 -16.47
N ASP A 203 -5.52 -0.44 -16.56
CA ASP A 203 -4.30 0.32 -16.29
C ASP A 203 -3.88 0.26 -14.80
N ALA A 204 -4.84 0.31 -13.88
CA ALA A 204 -4.57 0.09 -12.46
C ALA A 204 -4.15 -1.36 -12.19
N LEU A 205 -4.81 -2.35 -12.81
CA LEU A 205 -4.47 -3.77 -12.67
C LEU A 205 -3.04 -4.07 -13.13
N LEU A 206 -2.57 -3.43 -14.21
CA LEU A 206 -1.19 -3.58 -14.69
C LEU A 206 -0.16 -3.29 -13.60
N ARG A 207 -0.44 -2.37 -12.67
CA ARG A 207 0.48 -2.04 -11.56
C ARG A 207 0.67 -3.17 -10.56
N PHE A 208 -0.30 -4.07 -10.45
CA PHE A 208 -0.20 -5.23 -9.57
C PHE A 208 0.49 -6.43 -10.24
N THR A 209 0.66 -6.44 -11.58
CA THR A 209 1.29 -7.54 -12.34
C THR A 209 2.79 -7.69 -12.11
N GLY A 210 3.44 -6.67 -11.54
CA GLY A 210 4.86 -6.66 -11.22
C GLY A 210 5.27 -7.69 -10.16
N LEU A 211 6.58 -7.82 -10.00
CA LEU A 211 7.17 -8.62 -8.94
C LEU A 211 6.90 -7.98 -7.57
N PRO A 212 6.47 -8.76 -6.57
CA PRO A 212 6.10 -8.24 -5.25
C PRO A 212 7.32 -7.74 -4.47
N ALA A 213 7.07 -6.90 -3.46
CA ALA A 213 8.11 -6.38 -2.59
C ALA A 213 8.98 -7.48 -1.98
N GLY A 214 10.28 -7.19 -1.88
CA GLY A 214 11.29 -8.14 -1.42
C GLY A 214 11.82 -9.10 -2.49
N THR A 215 11.31 -9.07 -3.72
CA THR A 215 11.80 -9.92 -4.84
C THR A 215 12.60 -9.15 -5.90
N HIS A 216 12.78 -7.83 -5.73
CA HIS A 216 13.42 -6.95 -6.70
C HIS A 216 14.84 -7.36 -7.09
N ARG A 217 15.66 -7.85 -6.14
CA ARG A 217 17.02 -8.33 -6.45
C ARG A 217 17.01 -9.44 -7.50
N ILE A 218 16.05 -10.38 -7.40
CA ILE A 218 15.89 -11.45 -8.40
C ILE A 218 15.35 -10.90 -9.71
N GLY A 219 14.42 -9.95 -9.67
CA GLY A 219 13.96 -9.25 -10.86
C GLY A 219 15.09 -8.57 -11.63
N VAL A 220 15.94 -7.81 -10.94
CA VAL A 220 17.12 -7.17 -11.54
C VAL A 220 18.09 -8.22 -12.09
N ALA A 221 18.36 -9.28 -11.33
CA ALA A 221 19.23 -10.37 -11.79
C ALA A 221 18.68 -11.04 -13.06
N TYR A 222 17.37 -11.27 -13.14
CA TYR A 222 16.70 -11.84 -14.30
C TYR A 222 16.78 -10.94 -15.54
N GLU A 223 16.54 -9.64 -15.39
CA GLU A 223 16.64 -8.69 -16.50
C GLU A 223 18.10 -8.54 -16.96
N ALA A 224 19.06 -8.48 -16.04
CA ALA A 224 20.49 -8.46 -16.36
C ALA A 224 20.90 -9.73 -17.09
N ALA A 225 20.52 -10.90 -16.58
CA ALA A 225 20.76 -12.20 -17.21
C ALA A 225 20.18 -12.26 -18.63
N THR A 226 18.93 -11.85 -18.81
CA THR A 226 18.25 -11.85 -20.11
C THR A 226 18.97 -10.97 -21.13
N ARG A 227 19.53 -9.83 -20.71
CA ARG A 227 20.32 -8.94 -21.58
C ARG A 227 21.71 -9.50 -21.87
N ILE A 228 22.41 -9.99 -20.85
CA ILE A 228 23.77 -10.56 -20.99
C ILE A 228 23.74 -11.76 -21.92
N MET A 229 22.79 -12.68 -21.75
CA MET A 229 22.61 -13.88 -22.58
C MET A 229 22.33 -13.56 -24.07
N LYS A 230 21.87 -12.35 -24.37
CA LYS A 230 21.62 -11.87 -25.75
C LYS A 230 22.73 -10.96 -26.28
N SER A 231 23.78 -10.71 -25.50
CA SER A 231 24.87 -9.79 -25.83
C SER A 231 26.15 -10.54 -26.20
N SER A 232 27.06 -9.88 -26.90
CA SER A 232 28.42 -10.40 -27.15
C SER A 232 29.24 -10.57 -25.86
N LEU A 233 28.84 -9.92 -24.75
CA LEU A 233 29.51 -10.02 -23.45
C LEU A 233 29.32 -11.40 -22.80
N ILE A 234 28.46 -12.26 -23.32
CA ILE A 234 28.29 -13.62 -22.77
C ILE A 234 29.59 -14.44 -22.84
N ALA A 235 30.44 -14.19 -23.85
CA ALA A 235 31.70 -14.91 -24.05
C ALA A 235 32.74 -14.63 -22.95
N ILE A 236 32.61 -13.50 -22.24
CA ILE A 236 33.49 -13.13 -21.12
C ILE A 236 32.84 -13.39 -19.76
N CYS A 237 31.64 -13.98 -19.73
CA CYS A 237 30.98 -14.34 -18.48
C CYS A 237 31.62 -15.63 -17.91
N PRO A 238 32.09 -15.63 -16.65
CA PRO A 238 32.75 -16.80 -16.07
C PRO A 238 31.84 -18.04 -15.95
N SER A 239 30.53 -17.83 -15.69
CA SER A 239 29.56 -18.92 -15.58
C SER A 239 28.19 -18.53 -16.16
N PRO A 240 28.00 -18.67 -17.48
CA PRO A 240 26.69 -18.48 -18.12
C PRO A 240 25.59 -19.40 -17.56
N ARG A 241 25.97 -20.53 -16.94
CA ARG A 241 25.03 -21.49 -16.35
C ARG A 241 24.28 -20.92 -15.16
N ASP A 242 24.87 -19.99 -14.43
CA ASP A 242 24.25 -19.35 -13.25
C ASP A 242 22.97 -18.59 -13.65
N PHE A 243 22.91 -18.10 -14.89
CA PHE A 243 21.74 -17.41 -15.43
C PHE A 243 20.58 -18.34 -15.77
N VAL A 244 20.84 -19.62 -16.04
CA VAL A 244 19.81 -20.62 -16.40
C VAL A 244 18.92 -20.96 -15.20
N ALA A 245 19.43 -20.80 -13.99
CA ALA A 245 18.67 -21.07 -12.76
C ALA A 245 17.67 -19.97 -12.38
N ILE A 246 17.77 -18.77 -12.98
CA ILE A 246 16.94 -17.61 -12.61
C ILE A 246 15.50 -17.66 -13.16
N PRO A 247 15.25 -18.01 -14.45
CA PRO A 247 13.89 -18.05 -15.00
C PRO A 247 12.91 -18.94 -14.22
N PRO A 248 13.25 -20.17 -13.78
CA PRO A 248 12.34 -20.99 -12.97
C PRO A 248 11.93 -20.31 -11.66
N VAL A 249 12.84 -19.58 -11.01
CA VAL A 249 12.56 -18.84 -9.77
C VAL A 249 11.59 -17.68 -10.03
N ILE A 250 11.77 -16.93 -11.12
CA ILE A 250 10.83 -15.87 -11.52
C ILE A 250 9.45 -16.44 -11.82
N THR A 251 9.38 -17.57 -12.54
CA THR A 251 8.11 -18.26 -12.83
C THR A 251 7.41 -18.67 -11.54
N ALA A 252 8.13 -19.25 -10.57
CA ALA A 252 7.57 -19.60 -9.27
C ALA A 252 7.05 -18.37 -8.50
N ILE A 253 7.80 -17.25 -8.53
CA ILE A 253 7.36 -15.98 -7.91
C ILE A 253 6.08 -15.47 -8.57
N ARG A 254 6.00 -15.46 -9.90
CA ARG A 254 4.82 -14.99 -10.64
C ARG A 254 3.59 -15.85 -10.40
N ALA A 255 3.78 -17.17 -10.26
CA ALA A 255 2.71 -18.11 -9.96
C ALA A 255 2.13 -17.93 -8.55
N ASN A 256 2.93 -17.49 -7.57
CA ASN A 256 2.48 -17.28 -6.19
C ASN A 256 3.07 -16.01 -5.57
N ARG A 257 2.71 -14.85 -6.13
CA ARG A 257 3.31 -13.56 -5.73
C ARG A 257 3.09 -13.24 -4.25
N ALA A 258 1.89 -13.49 -3.71
CA ALA A 258 1.58 -13.18 -2.31
C ALA A 258 2.50 -13.92 -1.34
N ALA A 259 2.83 -15.19 -1.61
CA ALA A 259 3.71 -15.99 -0.75
C ALA A 259 5.19 -15.54 -0.80
N HIS A 260 5.60 -14.82 -1.84
CA HIS A 260 6.97 -14.32 -2.01
C HIS A 260 7.16 -12.85 -1.61
N HIS A 261 6.07 -12.11 -1.36
CA HIS A 261 6.09 -10.75 -0.84
C HIS A 261 6.78 -10.69 0.54
N ILE A 262 7.47 -9.59 0.86
CA ILE A 262 8.15 -9.43 2.16
C ILE A 262 7.19 -9.54 3.35
N GLY A 263 5.98 -8.99 3.20
CA GLY A 263 4.85 -9.13 4.13
C GLY A 263 4.00 -10.40 3.98
N ALA A 264 4.53 -11.50 3.41
CA ALA A 264 3.76 -12.72 3.14
C ALA A 264 3.00 -13.29 4.35
N ALA A 265 3.56 -13.21 5.56
CA ALA A 265 2.88 -13.68 6.77
C ALA A 265 1.56 -12.95 7.03
N CYS A 266 1.56 -11.62 6.84
CA CYS A 266 0.35 -10.82 6.91
C CYS A 266 -0.61 -11.12 5.75
N LEU A 267 -0.09 -11.28 4.53
CA LEU A 267 -0.91 -11.50 3.33
C LEU A 267 -1.57 -12.88 3.27
N THR A 268 -0.86 -13.92 3.66
CA THR A 268 -1.21 -15.33 3.41
C THR A 268 -1.49 -16.10 4.69
N GLY A 269 -0.97 -15.66 5.83
CA GLY A 269 -0.94 -16.44 7.07
C GLY A 269 0.16 -17.47 7.16
N ALA A 270 0.95 -17.63 6.11
CA ALA A 270 2.11 -18.50 6.10
C ALA A 270 3.41 -17.69 6.08
N PRO A 271 4.52 -18.23 6.61
CA PRO A 271 5.83 -17.64 6.44
C PRO A 271 6.17 -17.39 4.96
N ARG A 272 6.97 -16.36 4.72
CA ARG A 272 7.45 -16.02 3.37
C ARG A 272 8.19 -17.20 2.74
N ARG A 273 7.80 -17.57 1.52
CA ARG A 273 8.52 -18.58 0.73
C ARG A 273 9.89 -18.04 0.34
N ARG A 274 10.94 -18.72 0.81
CA ARG A 274 12.32 -18.39 0.46
C ARG A 274 12.57 -18.65 -1.02
N MET A 275 13.42 -17.81 -1.59
CA MET A 275 13.89 -17.94 -2.97
C MET A 275 15.26 -18.61 -2.88
N SER A 276 15.40 -19.85 -3.34
CA SER A 276 16.72 -20.50 -3.41
C SER A 276 17.11 -20.69 -4.87
N ILE A 277 18.22 -20.07 -5.26
CA ILE A 277 18.94 -20.38 -6.49
C ILE A 277 20.03 -21.37 -6.09
N ASN A 278 19.64 -22.56 -5.61
CA ASN A 278 20.63 -23.62 -5.43
C ASN A 278 20.74 -24.34 -6.77
N ALA A 279 21.69 -23.87 -7.59
CA ALA A 279 22.26 -24.72 -8.62
C ALA A 279 22.95 -25.89 -7.88
N LYS A 280 22.47 -27.11 -8.10
CA LYS A 280 23.25 -28.30 -7.76
C LYS A 280 24.44 -28.40 -8.70
#